data_AF-A0A7W2MID4-F1
#
_entry.id   AF-A0A7W2MID4-F1
#
_cell.length_a   1.000
_cell.length_b   1.000
_cell.length_c   1.000
_cell.angle_alpha   90.00
_cell.angle_beta   90.00
_cell.angle_gamma   90.00
#
_symmetry.space_group_name_H-M   'P 1'
#
loop_
_entity.id
_entity.type
_entity.pdbx_description
1 polymer ?
#
loop_
_entity_poly.entity_id
_entity_poly.type
_entity_poly.pdbx_seq_one_letter_code
_entity_poly.pdbx_strand_id
1 'polypeptide(L)'
;MSMLRKFSIHIIALSFCSLTPTLLVVAYFIIGAFFTSSLDSVGQQLLSMSMFITFVAAGHAVILGLPTSIIVKCYMGFTYKVAALCGFLVGVLPIAIFTWPLQYGLDSSSTINGVQTLVNGIPTMAGWLSYIQGAVIFGFLGLVSALVYNYLIIVQEHPNKQINKDT
;
A
#
# COMPACT_ATOMS: atom_id res chain seq x y z
N MET A 1 -3.51 9.01 -30.22
CA MET A 1 -4.32 8.59 -29.05
C MET A 1 -4.89 9.83 -28.40
N SER A 2 -6.21 9.96 -28.30
CA SER A 2 -6.86 11.18 -27.78
C SER A 2 -6.51 11.40 -26.30
N MET A 3 -6.45 12.67 -25.87
CA MET A 3 -6.21 13.06 -24.47
C MET A 3 -7.18 12.37 -23.51
N LEU A 4 -8.45 12.23 -23.93
CA LEU A 4 -9.51 11.55 -23.19
C LEU A 4 -9.15 10.09 -22.87
N ARG A 5 -8.61 9.34 -23.83
CA ARG A 5 -8.26 7.93 -23.63
C ARG A 5 -7.10 7.77 -22.63
N LYS A 6 -6.10 8.65 -22.67
CA LYS A 6 -4.97 8.63 -21.70
C LYS A 6 -5.46 8.90 -20.28
N PHE A 7 -6.38 9.84 -20.13
CA PHE A 7 -6.98 10.18 -18.84
C PHE A 7 -7.79 9.00 -18.26
N SER A 8 -8.63 8.36 -19.08
CA SER A 8 -9.41 7.19 -18.65
C SER A 8 -8.53 6.02 -18.17
N ILE A 9 -7.39 5.79 -18.83
CA ILE A 9 -6.42 4.74 -18.45
C ILE A 9 -5.84 4.98 -17.05
N HIS A 10 -5.44 6.22 -16.74
CA HIS A 10 -4.88 6.55 -15.43
C HIS A 10 -5.94 6.41 -14.33
N ILE A 11 -7.19 6.78 -14.60
CA ILE A 11 -8.30 6.57 -13.65
C ILE A 11 -8.49 5.08 -13.36
N ILE A 12 -8.57 4.24 -14.40
CA ILE A 12 -8.72 2.79 -14.23
C ILE A 12 -7.54 2.23 -13.43
N ALA A 13 -6.31 2.60 -13.78
CA ALA A 13 -5.12 2.13 -13.08
C ALA A 13 -5.10 2.54 -11.60
N LEU A 14 -5.53 3.77 -11.28
CA LEU A 14 -5.65 4.26 -9.90
C LEU A 14 -6.72 3.51 -9.11
N SER A 15 -7.86 3.19 -9.72
CA SER A 15 -8.90 2.38 -9.08
C SER A 15 -8.37 1.01 -8.67
N PHE A 16 -7.70 0.28 -9.57
CA PHE A 16 -7.09 -1.02 -9.25
C PHE A 16 -5.96 -0.91 -8.22
N CYS A 17 -5.15 0.14 -8.31
CA CYS A 17 -4.10 0.44 -7.34
C CYS A 17 -4.65 0.63 -5.92
N SER A 18 -5.79 1.31 -5.77
CA SER A 18 -6.46 1.54 -4.48
C SER A 18 -7.13 0.29 -3.90
N LEU A 19 -7.60 -0.63 -4.74
CA LEU A 19 -8.19 -1.91 -4.31
C LEU A 19 -7.13 -2.92 -3.87
N THR A 20 -5.91 -2.83 -4.39
CA THR A 20 -4.81 -3.75 -4.10
C THR A 20 -4.54 -3.95 -2.60
N PRO A 21 -4.34 -2.90 -1.78
CA PRO A 21 -4.11 -3.08 -0.34
C PRO A 21 -5.32 -3.66 0.36
N THR A 22 -6.54 -3.27 -0.03
CA THR A 22 -7.78 -3.83 0.51
C THR A 22 -7.87 -5.32 0.26
N LEU A 23 -7.59 -5.78 -0.97
CA LEU A 23 -7.60 -7.20 -1.33
C LEU A 23 -6.57 -7.99 -0.52
N LEU A 24 -5.36 -7.45 -0.32
CA LEU A 24 -4.32 -8.10 0.47
C LEU A 24 -4.72 -8.24 1.95
N VAL A 25 -5.29 -7.18 2.54
CA VAL A 25 -5.74 -7.21 3.93
C VAL A 25 -6.92 -8.17 4.08
N VAL A 26 -7.93 -8.11 3.20
CA VAL A 26 -9.07 -9.02 3.23
C VAL A 26 -8.62 -10.48 3.08
N ALA A 27 -7.71 -10.78 2.16
CA ALA A 27 -7.15 -12.11 2.00
C ALA A 27 -6.44 -12.59 3.27
N TYR A 28 -5.64 -11.73 3.92
CA TYR A 28 -4.97 -12.05 5.17
C TYR A 28 -5.97 -12.42 6.29
N PHE A 29 -7.04 -11.63 6.45
CA PHE A 29 -8.07 -11.90 7.46
C PHE A 29 -8.89 -13.15 7.16
N ILE A 30 -9.23 -13.40 5.89
CA ILE A 30 -9.94 -14.63 5.48
C ILE A 30 -9.08 -15.86 5.80
N ILE A 31 -7.80 -15.83 5.47
CA ILE A 31 -6.86 -16.91 5.81
C ILE A 31 -6.84 -17.13 7.33
N GLY A 32 -6.74 -16.07 8.13
CA GLY A 32 -6.81 -16.17 9.59
C GLY A 32 -8.12 -16.80 10.10
N ALA A 33 -9.26 -16.41 9.53
CA ALA A 33 -10.57 -16.92 9.91
C ALA A 33 -10.73 -18.43 9.65
N PHE A 34 -10.08 -18.97 8.61
CA PHE A 34 -10.04 -20.41 8.36
C PHE A 34 -9.35 -21.19 9.48
N PHE A 35 -8.39 -20.58 10.19
CA PHE A 35 -7.68 -21.22 11.30
C PHE A 35 -8.39 -21.03 12.65
N THR A 36 -9.33 -20.09 12.78
CA THR A 36 -9.99 -19.74 14.06
C THR A 36 -11.49 -20.04 14.12
N SER A 37 -12.11 -20.54 13.03
CA SER A 37 -13.53 -20.96 12.97
C SER A 37 -14.55 -19.89 13.40
N SER A 38 -14.31 -18.62 13.08
CA SER A 38 -15.10 -17.46 13.54
C SER A 38 -15.56 -16.57 12.38
N LEU A 39 -16.33 -17.10 11.43
CA LEU A 39 -16.67 -16.40 10.18
C LEU A 39 -17.83 -15.37 10.32
N ASP A 40 -18.78 -15.62 11.22
CA ASP A 40 -20.06 -14.87 11.23
C ASP A 40 -19.92 -13.43 11.74
N SER A 41 -19.04 -13.16 12.71
CA SER A 41 -18.75 -11.80 13.21
C SER A 41 -17.71 -11.06 12.36
N VAL A 42 -16.96 -11.77 11.53
CA VAL A 42 -15.84 -11.25 10.74
C VAL A 42 -16.34 -10.56 9.47
N GLY A 43 -17.47 -10.98 8.90
CA GLY A 43 -17.99 -10.44 7.64
C GLY A 43 -18.31 -8.94 7.69
N GLN A 44 -19.05 -8.48 8.70
CA GLN A 44 -19.47 -7.08 8.80
C GLN A 44 -18.31 -6.15 9.18
N GLN A 45 -17.36 -6.63 10.01
CA GLN A 45 -16.13 -5.92 10.33
C GLN A 45 -15.20 -5.83 9.12
N LEU A 46 -15.07 -6.90 8.33
CA LEU A 46 -14.31 -6.89 7.09
C LEU A 46 -14.85 -5.87 6.09
N LEU A 47 -16.17 -5.78 5.92
CA LEU A 47 -16.77 -4.86 4.98
C LEU A 47 -16.48 -3.40 5.35
N SER A 48 -16.70 -3.02 6.62
CA SER A 48 -16.45 -1.65 7.08
C SER A 48 -14.96 -1.28 7.00
N MET A 49 -14.06 -2.18 7.38
CA MET A 49 -12.62 -1.98 7.25
C MET A 49 -12.19 -1.89 5.79
N SER A 50 -12.77 -2.68 4.89
CA SER A 50 -12.44 -2.69 3.47
C SER A 50 -12.77 -1.36 2.78
N MET A 51 -13.93 -0.77 3.10
CA MET A 51 -14.30 0.55 2.58
C MET A 51 -13.32 1.61 3.06
N PHE A 52 -12.99 1.61 4.35
CA PHE A 52 -12.06 2.57 4.94
C PHE A 52 -10.65 2.44 4.34
N ILE A 53 -10.11 1.23 4.24
CA ILE A 53 -8.78 0.98 3.65
C ILE A 53 -8.75 1.45 2.20
N THR A 54 -9.77 1.13 1.40
CA THR A 54 -9.84 1.55 -0.01
C THR A 54 -9.89 3.06 -0.13
N PHE A 55 -10.67 3.73 0.71
CA PHE A 55 -10.77 5.20 0.72
C PHE A 55 -9.43 5.85 1.05
N VAL A 56 -8.75 5.38 2.10
CA VAL A 56 -7.43 5.88 2.50
C VAL A 56 -6.39 5.60 1.40
N ALA A 57 -6.41 4.41 0.83
CA ALA A 57 -5.51 4.01 -0.25
C ALA A 57 -5.73 4.85 -1.52
N ALA A 58 -6.98 5.15 -1.87
CA ALA A 58 -7.32 6.02 -2.99
C ALA A 58 -6.79 7.45 -2.76
N GLY A 59 -6.99 8.00 -1.55
CA GLY A 59 -6.43 9.29 -1.16
C GLY A 59 -4.90 9.32 -1.30
N HIS A 60 -4.20 8.30 -0.80
CA HIS A 60 -2.75 8.17 -0.93
C HIS A 60 -2.29 8.05 -2.39
N ALA A 61 -2.98 7.24 -3.19
CA ALA A 61 -2.66 7.05 -4.59
C ALA A 61 -2.80 8.36 -5.40
N VAL A 62 -3.82 9.18 -5.09
CA VAL A 62 -4.04 10.46 -5.77
C VAL A 62 -3.07 11.54 -5.27
N ILE A 63 -2.89 11.68 -3.95
CA ILE A 63 -2.10 12.77 -3.35
C ILE A 63 -0.60 12.54 -3.52
N LEU A 64 -0.12 11.30 -3.34
CA LEU A 64 1.31 10.99 -3.35
C LEU A 64 1.70 10.13 -4.55
N GLY A 65 0.90 9.12 -4.89
CA GLY A 65 1.21 8.18 -5.98
C GLY A 65 1.24 8.85 -7.35
N LEU A 66 0.23 9.67 -7.67
CA LEU A 66 0.10 10.32 -8.97
C LEU A 66 1.23 11.33 -9.22
N PRO A 67 1.54 12.30 -8.31
CA PRO A 67 2.68 13.19 -8.49
C PRO A 67 4.00 12.43 -8.65
N THR A 68 4.23 11.40 -7.83
CA THR A 68 5.43 10.56 -7.94
C THR A 68 5.54 9.91 -9.32
N SER A 69 4.44 9.37 -9.85
CA SER A 69 4.43 8.75 -11.18
C SER A 69 4.75 9.74 -12.31
N ILE A 70 4.27 10.98 -12.20
CA ILE A 70 4.53 12.04 -13.18
C ILE A 70 6.01 12.44 -13.12
N ILE A 71 6.53 12.72 -11.92
CA ILE A 71 7.93 13.10 -11.72
C ILE A 71 8.86 12.01 -12.26
N VAL A 72 8.66 10.75 -11.88
CA VAL A 72 9.52 9.65 -12.33
C VAL A 72 9.46 9.47 -13.85
N LYS A 73 8.27 9.56 -14.46
CA LYS A 73 8.12 9.51 -15.92
C LYS A 73 8.88 10.65 -16.62
N CYS A 74 8.89 11.85 -16.03
CA CYS A 74 9.59 13.00 -16.60
C CYS A 74 11.13 12.89 -16.52
N TYR A 75 11.69 12.26 -15.50
CA TYR A 75 13.14 12.33 -15.23
C TYR A 75 13.93 11.02 -15.45
N MET A 76 13.34 9.85 -15.18
CA MET A 76 14.12 8.60 -15.06
C MET A 76 13.60 7.45 -15.93
N GLY A 77 12.43 7.61 -16.54
CA GLY A 77 11.74 6.53 -17.23
C GLY A 77 11.10 5.54 -16.24
N PHE A 78 9.86 5.16 -16.50
CA PHE A 78 9.06 4.38 -15.55
C PHE A 78 9.31 2.88 -15.72
N THR A 79 10.46 2.40 -15.22
CA THR A 79 10.80 0.97 -15.19
C THR A 79 10.18 0.27 -13.98
N TYR A 80 10.02 -1.05 -14.04
CA TYR A 80 9.48 -1.84 -12.91
C TYR A 80 10.27 -1.67 -11.61
N LYS A 81 11.60 -1.57 -11.69
CA LYS A 81 12.45 -1.38 -10.50
C LYS A 81 12.22 -0.03 -9.83
N VAL A 82 12.12 1.03 -10.65
CA VAL A 82 11.87 2.39 -10.14
C VAL A 82 10.44 2.49 -9.59
N ALA A 83 9.45 1.92 -10.28
CA ALA A 83 8.08 1.86 -9.78
C ALA A 83 7.98 1.13 -8.43
N ALA A 84 8.68 -0.01 -8.28
CA ALA A 84 8.72 -0.75 -7.02
C ALA A 84 9.33 0.07 -5.87
N LEU A 85 10.48 0.71 -6.11
CA LEU A 85 11.16 1.53 -5.11
C LEU A 85 10.32 2.75 -4.72
N CYS A 86 9.78 3.48 -5.70
CA CYS A 86 8.93 4.64 -5.45
C CYS A 86 7.64 4.25 -4.71
N GLY A 87 7.00 3.15 -5.11
CA GLY A 87 5.83 2.62 -4.43
C GLY A 87 6.12 2.26 -2.97
N PHE A 88 7.27 1.62 -2.72
CA PHE A 88 7.72 1.32 -1.37
C PHE A 88 7.89 2.59 -0.54
N LEU A 89 8.65 3.58 -1.04
CA LEU A 89 8.89 4.83 -0.31
C LEU A 89 7.61 5.61 -0.05
N VAL A 90 6.72 5.70 -1.04
CA VAL A 90 5.41 6.36 -0.89
C VAL A 90 4.54 5.65 0.14
N GLY A 91 4.60 4.31 0.21
CA GLY A 91 3.89 3.53 1.23
C GLY A 91 4.47 3.70 2.64
N VAL A 92 5.79 3.72 2.77
CA VAL A 92 6.49 3.86 4.07
C VAL A 92 6.35 5.26 4.65
N LEU A 93 6.43 6.31 3.83
CA LEU A 93 6.59 7.69 4.31
C LEU A 93 5.49 8.15 5.29
N PRO A 94 4.19 8.01 4.98
CA PRO A 94 3.13 8.47 5.87
C PRO A 94 3.18 7.76 7.22
N ILE A 95 3.29 6.43 7.21
CA ILE A 95 3.33 5.67 8.45
C ILE A 95 4.59 6.00 9.24
N ALA A 96 5.74 6.13 8.57
CA ALA A 96 7.00 6.44 9.24
C ALA A 96 6.95 7.83 9.90
N ILE A 97 6.41 8.84 9.22
CA ILE A 97 6.34 10.20 9.76
C ILE A 97 5.31 10.31 10.89
N PHE A 98 4.09 9.82 10.67
CA PHE A 98 2.98 10.03 11.63
C PHE A 98 3.05 9.11 12.85
N THR A 99 3.78 7.99 12.76
CA THR A 99 3.95 7.07 13.91
C THR A 99 5.32 7.16 14.55
N TRP A 100 6.21 8.03 14.06
CA TRP A 100 7.54 8.20 14.64
C TRP A 100 7.50 8.71 16.10
N PRO A 101 8.28 8.12 17.02
CA PRO A 101 8.85 6.77 17.05
C PRO A 101 8.01 5.84 17.95
N LEU A 102 6.69 5.99 17.98
CA LEU A 102 5.69 5.51 18.97
C LEU A 102 5.29 6.63 19.96
N GLN A 103 4.45 7.58 19.51
CA GLN A 103 3.93 8.69 20.33
C GLN A 103 2.75 8.23 21.20
N TYR A 104 3.01 7.47 22.26
CA TYR A 104 1.96 7.07 23.21
C TYR A 104 1.76 8.05 24.38
N GLY A 105 2.52 9.16 24.40
CA GLY A 105 2.51 10.18 25.45
C GLY A 105 3.82 10.20 26.26
N LEU A 106 4.17 11.37 26.82
CA LEU A 106 5.33 11.52 27.71
C LEU A 106 5.15 10.59 28.93
N ASP A 107 6.22 9.89 29.32
CA ASP A 107 6.27 8.94 30.44
C ASP A 107 5.32 7.72 30.34
N SER A 108 4.76 7.46 29.17
CA SER A 108 3.93 6.27 28.96
C SER A 108 4.79 5.00 28.86
N SER A 109 4.21 3.87 29.28
CA SER A 109 4.79 2.54 29.07
C SER A 109 3.76 1.66 28.39
N SER A 110 4.22 0.79 27.48
CA SER A 110 3.34 -0.06 26.66
C SER A 110 3.92 -1.45 26.52
N THR A 111 3.03 -2.44 26.46
CA THR A 111 3.38 -3.85 26.25
C THR A 111 2.52 -4.46 25.16
N ILE A 112 3.13 -5.27 24.30
CA ILE A 112 2.42 -6.09 23.30
C ILE A 112 2.71 -7.54 23.64
N ASN A 113 1.66 -8.35 23.86
CA ASN A 113 1.77 -9.77 24.23
C ASN A 113 2.73 -10.03 25.43
N GLY A 114 2.71 -9.13 26.43
CA GLY A 114 3.58 -9.23 27.60
C GLY A 114 5.03 -8.74 27.39
N VAL A 115 5.42 -8.36 26.19
CA VAL A 115 6.74 -7.78 25.89
C VAL A 115 6.65 -6.25 25.97
N GLN A 116 7.52 -5.61 26.75
CA GLN A 116 7.61 -4.16 26.81
C GLN A 116 8.10 -3.59 25.49
N THR A 117 7.28 -2.75 24.85
CA THR A 117 7.60 -2.04 23.61
C THR A 117 7.97 -0.58 23.86
N LEU A 118 7.54 -0.02 24.99
CA LEU A 118 7.82 1.35 25.39
C LEU A 118 8.01 1.40 26.92
N VAL A 119 9.05 2.09 27.39
CA VAL A 119 9.32 2.32 28.81
C VAL A 119 9.64 3.79 29.00
N ASN A 120 8.87 4.48 29.83
CA ASN A 120 9.01 5.92 30.11
C ASN A 120 9.11 6.77 28.82
N GLY A 121 8.26 6.50 27.84
CA GLY A 121 8.25 7.19 26.55
C GLY A 121 9.39 6.82 25.60
N ILE A 122 10.28 5.90 25.97
CA ILE A 122 11.39 5.44 25.14
C ILE A 122 11.06 4.07 24.54
N PRO A 123 11.08 3.91 23.21
CA PRO A 123 10.89 2.61 22.58
C PRO A 123 11.99 1.64 22.96
N THR A 124 11.61 0.43 23.40
CA THR A 124 12.56 -0.66 23.58
C THR A 124 13.00 -1.21 22.22
N MET A 125 13.96 -2.14 22.21
CA MET A 125 14.32 -2.85 20.97
C MET A 125 13.11 -3.54 20.32
N ALA A 126 12.20 -4.10 21.14
CA ALA A 126 10.97 -4.69 20.64
C ALA A 126 10.03 -3.64 20.03
N GLY A 127 9.93 -2.45 20.63
CA GLY A 127 9.18 -1.32 20.08
C GLY A 127 9.71 -0.88 18.71
N TRP A 128 11.04 -0.71 18.59
CA TRP A 128 11.67 -0.38 17.31
C TRP A 128 11.42 -1.44 16.24
N LEU A 129 11.50 -2.73 16.61
CA LEU A 129 11.23 -3.81 15.68
C LEU A 129 9.77 -3.81 15.21
N SER A 130 8.81 -3.60 16.11
CA SER A 130 7.39 -3.47 15.76
C SER A 130 7.13 -2.26 14.86
N TYR A 131 7.78 -1.12 15.13
CA TYR A 131 7.69 0.08 14.30
C TYR A 131 8.22 -0.16 12.88
N ILE A 132 9.43 -0.74 12.76
CA ILE A 132 10.04 -1.07 11.45
C ILE A 132 9.18 -2.10 10.70
N GLN A 133 8.68 -3.13 11.40
CA GLN A 133 7.80 -4.13 10.80
C GLN A 133 6.54 -3.48 10.22
N GLY A 134 5.89 -2.60 10.98
CA GLY A 134 4.74 -1.83 10.50
C GLY A 134 5.09 -1.02 9.26
N ALA A 135 6.17 -0.23 9.31
CA ALA A 135 6.63 0.57 8.19
C ALA A 135 6.88 -0.28 6.93
N VAL A 136 7.57 -1.41 7.07
CA VAL A 136 7.86 -2.33 5.96
C VAL A 136 6.59 -2.93 5.37
N ILE A 137 5.59 -3.28 6.18
CA ILE A 137 4.29 -3.79 5.67
C ILE A 137 3.62 -2.74 4.78
N PHE A 138 3.51 -1.49 5.23
CA PHE A 138 2.92 -0.42 4.41
C PHE A 138 3.75 -0.11 3.17
N GLY A 139 5.08 -0.16 3.27
CA GLY A 139 5.97 -0.09 2.11
C GLY A 139 5.69 -1.18 1.10
N PHE A 140 5.51 -2.42 1.55
CA PHE A 140 5.20 -3.54 0.66
C PHE A 140 3.84 -3.36 -0.03
N LEU A 141 2.81 -2.89 0.69
CA LEU A 141 1.52 -2.56 0.08
C LEU A 141 1.68 -1.50 -1.03
N GLY A 142 2.43 -0.42 -0.76
CA GLY A 142 2.73 0.62 -1.74
C GLY A 142 3.50 0.10 -2.96
N LEU A 143 4.47 -0.80 -2.74
CA LEU A 143 5.24 -1.46 -3.80
C LEU A 143 4.33 -2.26 -4.73
N VAL A 144 3.48 -3.14 -4.18
CA VAL A 144 2.58 -3.97 -4.99
C VAL A 144 1.60 -3.11 -5.77
N SER A 145 1.00 -2.10 -5.12
CA SER A 145 0.14 -1.11 -5.75
C SER A 145 0.83 -0.38 -6.93
N ALA A 146 2.08 0.05 -6.76
CA ALA A 146 2.83 0.72 -7.82
C ALA A 146 3.18 -0.21 -8.99
N LEU A 147 3.44 -1.48 -8.72
CA LEU A 147 3.65 -2.49 -9.77
C LEU A 147 2.37 -2.77 -10.56
N VAL A 148 1.22 -2.89 -9.89
CA VAL A 148 -0.10 -3.03 -10.55
C VAL A 148 -0.38 -1.83 -11.44
N TYR A 149 -0.15 -0.61 -10.93
CA TYR A 149 -0.29 0.61 -11.71
C TYR A 149 0.63 0.61 -12.94
N ASN A 150 1.91 0.31 -12.77
CA ASN A 150 2.88 0.26 -13.86
C ASN A 150 2.49 -0.76 -14.94
N TYR A 151 2.08 -1.96 -14.52
CA TYR A 151 1.65 -3.02 -15.42
C TYR A 151 0.44 -2.58 -16.28
N LEU A 152 -0.59 -1.99 -15.66
CA LEU A 152 -1.77 -1.53 -16.37
C LEU A 152 -1.45 -0.42 -17.39
N ILE A 153 -0.58 0.53 -17.03
CA ILE A 153 -0.13 1.58 -17.94
C ILE A 153 0.61 0.98 -19.15
N ILE A 154 1.56 0.07 -18.93
CA ILE A 154 2.34 -0.56 -20.01
C ILE A 154 1.44 -1.36 -20.96
N VAL A 155 0.53 -2.17 -20.43
CA VAL A 155 -0.40 -2.99 -21.23
C VAL A 155 -1.31 -2.12 -22.09
N GLN A 156 -1.80 -1.00 -21.56
CA GLN A 156 -2.74 -0.12 -22.26
C GLN A 156 -2.07 0.85 -23.26
N GLU A 157 -0.80 1.20 -23.04
CA GLU A 157 -0.02 2.04 -23.96
C GLU A 157 0.60 1.25 -25.13
N HIS A 158 0.83 -0.06 -24.98
CA HIS A 158 1.42 -0.91 -26.02
C HIS A 158 0.60 -2.17 -26.38
N PRO A 159 -0.68 -2.06 -26.78
CA PRO A 159 -1.51 -3.23 -27.10
C PRO A 159 -0.99 -4.04 -28.30
N ASN A 160 -0.24 -3.44 -29.21
CA ASN A 160 0.13 -4.04 -30.51
C ASN A 160 1.45 -4.84 -30.52
N LYS A 161 2.19 -4.92 -29.40
CA LYS A 161 3.39 -5.78 -29.31
C LYS A 161 3.10 -7.23 -28.94
N GLN A 162 1.89 -7.53 -28.48
CA GLN A 162 1.48 -8.89 -28.12
C GLN A 162 0.88 -9.67 -29.31
N ILE A 163 0.20 -8.99 -30.23
CA ILE A 163 -0.45 -9.62 -31.39
C ILE A 163 0.58 -10.21 -32.39
N ASN A 164 1.80 -9.68 -32.43
CA ASN A 164 2.82 -10.05 -33.41
C ASN A 164 3.84 -11.10 -32.89
N LYS A 165 3.55 -11.76 -31.77
CA LYS A 165 4.36 -12.87 -31.25
C LYS A 165 3.70 -14.24 -31.47
N ASP A 166 2.46 -14.25 -31.94
CA ASP A 166 1.63 -15.44 -32.13
C ASP A 166 1.41 -15.77 -33.62
N THR A 167 2.16 -15.14 -34.53
CA THR A 167 2.24 -15.40 -35.98
C THR A 167 3.68 -15.60 -36.40
#